data_AF-A0A954JQH7-F1
#
_entry.id   AF-A0A954JQH7-F1
#
_cell.length_a   1.000
_cell.length_b   1.000
_cell.length_c   1.000
_cell.angle_alpha   90.00
_cell.angle_beta   90.00
_cell.angle_gamma   90.00
#
_symmetry.space_group_name_H-M   'P 1'
#
loop_
_entity.id
_entity.type
_entity.pdbx_description
1 polymer ?
#
loop_
_entity_poly.entity_id
_entity_poly.type
_entity_poly.pdbx_seq_one_letter_code
_entity_poly.pdbx_strand_id
1 'polypeptide(L)'
;MTPQSSTRDAAAIRRGSAAALIVFLGVLALGLSLNATVDGATLGGVEGPDCLIRSFAGERACPGCGLTRSLSLILHGHFFEAWTVNAGGFFLVGVLAFWSYLHSWMFVRGERTLSAVRWLTHSRRFLLLGVILGWVLRWV
;
A
#
# COMPACT_ATOMS: atom_id res chain seq x y z
N MET A 1 12.42 -33.44 -16.93
CA MET A 1 12.18 -32.50 -15.81
C MET A 1 12.69 -33.14 -14.55
N THR A 2 13.80 -32.65 -14.00
CA THR A 2 14.46 -33.24 -12.83
C THR A 2 13.85 -32.69 -11.54
N PRO A 3 13.59 -33.51 -10.51
CA PRO A 3 12.95 -33.09 -9.26
C PRO A 3 13.72 -31.99 -8.50
N GLN A 4 15.00 -31.76 -8.81
CA GLN A 4 15.81 -30.69 -8.23
C GLN A 4 15.46 -29.27 -8.74
N SER A 5 14.86 -29.10 -9.94
CA SER A 5 14.47 -27.77 -10.40
C SER A 5 13.25 -27.25 -9.64
N SER A 6 12.26 -28.12 -9.41
CA SER A 6 11.00 -27.79 -8.72
C SER A 6 11.22 -27.28 -7.28
N THR A 7 12.16 -27.85 -6.54
CA THR A 7 12.41 -27.45 -5.13
C THR A 7 13.13 -26.11 -5.01
N ARG A 8 14.07 -25.81 -5.91
CA ARG A 8 14.75 -24.50 -5.97
C ARG A 8 13.78 -23.39 -6.37
N ASP A 9 12.88 -23.68 -7.29
CA ASP A 9 11.84 -22.75 -7.73
C ASP A 9 10.88 -22.45 -6.58
N ALA A 10 10.39 -23.47 -5.87
CA ALA A 10 9.53 -23.28 -4.69
C ALA A 10 10.20 -22.45 -3.59
N ALA A 11 11.49 -22.68 -3.31
CA ALA A 11 12.25 -21.90 -2.33
C ALA A 11 12.45 -20.42 -2.76
N ALA A 12 12.63 -20.15 -4.05
CA ALA A 12 12.69 -18.79 -4.57
C ALA A 12 11.33 -18.07 -4.50
N ILE A 13 10.24 -18.80 -4.76
CA ILE A 13 8.86 -18.29 -4.66
C ILE A 13 8.51 -17.91 -3.22
N ARG A 14 8.84 -18.79 -2.27
CA ARG A 14 8.60 -18.54 -0.84
C ARG A 14 9.41 -17.36 -0.33
N ARG A 15 10.69 -17.25 -0.71
CA ARG A 15 11.54 -16.09 -0.34
C ARG A 15 10.98 -14.77 -0.89
N GLY A 16 10.59 -14.73 -2.16
CA GLY A 16 9.98 -13.54 -2.75
C GLY A 16 8.65 -13.16 -2.09
N SER A 17 7.81 -14.15 -1.76
CA SER A 17 6.54 -13.91 -1.09
C SER A 17 6.72 -13.46 0.37
N ALA A 18 7.69 -14.02 1.08
CA ALA A 18 8.05 -13.59 2.43
C ALA A 18 8.53 -12.12 2.42
N ALA A 19 9.40 -11.74 1.49
CA ALA A 19 9.85 -10.36 1.36
C ALA A 19 8.67 -9.40 1.10
N ALA A 20 7.74 -9.76 0.21
CA ALA A 20 6.55 -8.94 -0.06
C ALA A 20 5.63 -8.80 1.16
N LEU A 21 5.43 -9.88 1.92
CA LEU A 21 4.66 -9.84 3.17
C LEU A 21 5.35 -8.99 4.25
N ILE A 22 6.67 -9.06 4.36
CA ILE A 22 7.44 -8.20 5.27
C ILE A 22 7.26 -6.73 4.90
N VAL A 23 7.31 -6.39 3.61
CA VAL A 23 7.05 -5.01 3.14
C VAL A 23 5.63 -4.57 3.51
N PHE A 24 4.62 -5.41 3.27
CA PHE A 24 3.24 -5.11 3.64
C PHE A 24 3.08 -4.89 5.15
N LEU A 25 3.65 -5.77 5.97
CA LEU A 25 3.64 -5.61 7.43
C LEU A 25 4.38 -4.33 7.86
N GLY A 26 5.48 -3.98 7.19
CA GLY A 26 6.20 -2.73 7.43
C GLY A 26 5.35 -1.49 7.11
N VAL A 27 4.57 -1.52 6.03
CA VAL A 27 3.64 -0.43 5.68
C VAL A 27 2.51 -0.30 6.72
N LEU A 28 1.95 -1.42 7.20
CA LEU A 28 0.94 -1.40 8.26
C LEU A 28 1.50 -0.87 9.57
N ALA A 29 2.68 -1.37 9.98
CA ALA A 29 3.36 -0.93 11.19
C ALA A 29 3.69 0.56 11.14
N LEU A 30 4.16 1.06 9.99
CA LEU A 30 4.39 2.48 9.78
C LEU A 30 3.09 3.29 9.89
N GLY A 31 2.01 2.84 9.25
CA GLY A 31 0.72 3.53 9.30
C GLY A 31 0.09 3.56 10.70
N LEU A 32 0.29 2.52 11.50
CA LEU A 32 -0.11 2.46 12.92
C LEU A 32 0.80 3.29 13.84
N SER A 33 2.07 3.45 13.47
CA SER A 33 3.03 4.26 14.25
C SER A 33 2.86 5.77 13.99
N LEU A 34 2.26 6.12 12.84
CA LEU A 34 1.88 7.48 12.48
C LEU A 34 0.55 7.82 13.15
N ASN A 35 0.53 8.88 13.94
CA ASN A 35 -0.69 9.47 14.44
C ASN A 35 -1.11 10.60 13.48
N ALA A 36 -2.06 10.30 12.61
CA ALA A 36 -2.59 11.21 11.61
C ALA A 36 -3.81 11.98 12.15
N THR A 37 -3.80 13.30 12.02
CA THR A 37 -4.98 14.17 12.18
C THR A 37 -5.48 14.64 10.81
N VAL A 38 -6.47 15.54 10.75
CA VAL A 38 -6.97 16.20 9.52
C VAL A 38 -6.05 17.34 9.04
N ASP A 39 -5.12 17.80 9.87
CA ASP A 39 -4.20 18.91 9.55
C ASP A 39 -2.72 18.48 9.48
N GLY A 40 -2.35 17.34 10.09
CA GLY A 40 -0.97 16.84 10.02
C GLY A 40 -0.82 15.34 10.28
N ALA A 41 0.38 14.83 10.12
CA ALA A 41 0.76 13.51 10.58
C ALA A 41 1.97 13.64 11.53
N THR A 42 1.84 13.06 12.71
CA THR A 42 2.90 13.04 13.72
C THR A 42 3.46 11.62 13.85
N LEU A 43 4.78 11.50 13.94
CA LEU A 43 5.44 10.23 14.24
C LEU A 43 6.02 10.34 15.66
N GLY A 44 5.40 9.64 16.63
CA GLY A 44 5.85 9.69 18.02
C GLY A 44 5.79 11.09 18.66
N GLY A 45 4.81 11.92 18.28
CA GLY A 45 4.65 13.28 18.79
C GLY A 45 5.48 14.37 18.09
N VAL A 46 6.30 13.99 17.11
CA VAL A 46 7.00 14.94 16.24
C VAL A 46 6.20 15.13 14.96
N GLU A 47 5.81 16.35 14.65
CA GLU A 47 5.21 16.68 13.35
C GLU A 47 6.21 16.35 12.23
N GLY A 48 5.75 15.58 11.25
CA GLY A 48 6.58 15.26 10.09
C GLY A 48 7.03 16.54 9.37
N PRO A 49 8.21 16.54 8.74
CA PRO A 49 8.68 17.72 8.00
C PRO A 49 7.68 18.11 6.93
N ASP A 50 7.50 19.42 6.72
CA ASP A 50 6.67 19.93 5.65
C ASP A 50 7.15 19.34 4.33
N CYS A 51 6.28 18.59 3.67
CA CYS A 51 6.61 17.99 2.39
C CYS A 51 6.94 19.10 1.40
N LEU A 52 8.11 19.06 0.75
CA LEU A 52 8.51 20.05 -0.26
C LEU A 52 7.46 20.19 -1.38
N ILE A 53 6.69 19.12 -1.64
CA ILE A 53 5.58 19.13 -2.59
C ILE A 53 4.36 19.86 -2.00
N ARG A 54 4.09 19.75 -0.69
CA ARG A 54 3.08 20.57 0.00
C ARG A 54 3.48 22.05 -0.03
N SER A 55 4.76 22.37 0.19
CA SER A 55 5.23 23.76 0.16
C SER A 55 5.23 24.37 -1.24
N PHE A 56 5.49 23.57 -2.29
CA PHE A 56 5.54 24.05 -3.67
C PHE A 56 4.19 24.01 -4.39
N ALA A 57 3.41 22.94 -4.22
CA ALA A 57 2.15 22.72 -4.91
C ALA A 57 0.90 22.98 -4.04
N GLY A 58 1.09 23.27 -2.76
CA GLY A 58 0.01 23.48 -1.78
C GLY A 58 -0.41 22.19 -1.06
N GLU A 59 -1.03 22.35 0.11
CA GLU A 59 -1.46 21.26 0.99
C GLU A 59 -2.43 20.27 0.37
N ARG A 60 -3.21 20.71 -0.61
CA ARG A 60 -4.17 19.87 -1.34
C ARG A 60 -3.54 19.07 -2.46
N ALA A 61 -2.33 19.43 -2.89
CA ALA A 61 -1.73 18.92 -4.12
C ALA A 61 -0.80 17.72 -3.94
N CYS A 62 -0.32 17.42 -2.72
CA CYS A 62 0.59 16.28 -2.54
C CYS A 62 -0.20 14.95 -2.49
N PRO A 63 -0.11 14.08 -3.52
CA PRO A 63 -0.81 12.79 -3.50
C PRO A 63 -0.23 11.85 -2.44
N GLY A 64 1.08 11.94 -2.16
CA GLY A 64 1.78 11.05 -1.23
C GLY A 64 1.36 11.26 0.22
N CYS A 65 1.44 12.51 0.71
CA CYS A 65 1.11 12.82 2.11
C CYS A 65 -0.36 12.53 2.45
N GLY A 66 -1.29 12.90 1.56
CA GLY A 66 -2.71 12.60 1.75
C GLY A 66 -3.01 11.10 1.75
N LEU A 67 -2.31 10.31 0.91
CA LEU A 67 -2.48 8.86 0.86
C LEU A 67 -1.97 8.17 2.14
N THR A 68 -0.77 8.55 2.61
CA THR A 68 -0.20 8.02 3.86
C THR A 68 -1.07 8.34 5.07
N ARG A 69 -1.65 9.54 5.09
CA ARG A 69 -2.52 10.02 6.17
C ARG A 69 -3.89 9.36 6.15
N SER A 70 -4.48 9.21 4.97
CA SER A 70 -5.70 8.42 4.77
C SER A 70 -5.49 6.96 5.20
N LEU A 71 -4.35 6.34 4.83
CA LEU A 71 -4.00 5.00 5.29
C LEU A 71 -3.92 4.93 6.83
N SER A 72 -3.22 5.86 7.48
CA SER A 72 -3.12 5.91 8.94
C SER A 72 -4.50 6.09 9.59
N LEU A 73 -5.35 6.99 9.08
CA LEU A 73 -6.72 7.18 9.56
C LEU A 73 -7.57 5.91 9.40
N ILE A 74 -7.46 5.20 8.28
CA ILE A 74 -8.13 3.90 8.07
C ILE A 74 -7.68 2.88 9.11
N LEU A 75 -6.37 2.80 9.38
CA LEU A 75 -5.80 1.86 10.36
C LEU A 75 -6.22 2.17 11.80
N HIS A 76 -6.47 3.43 12.12
CA HIS A 76 -7.00 3.86 13.41
C HIS A 76 -8.55 3.82 13.49
N GLY A 77 -9.23 3.44 12.40
CA GLY A 77 -10.70 3.33 12.36
C GLY A 77 -11.43 4.64 12.03
N HIS A 78 -10.72 5.72 11.72
CA HIS A 78 -11.28 7.01 11.33
C HIS A 78 -11.65 7.05 9.83
N PHE A 79 -12.58 6.18 9.42
CA PHE A 79 -12.91 6.00 8.00
C PHE A 79 -13.48 7.26 7.33
N PHE A 80 -14.32 8.01 8.03
CA PHE A 80 -14.91 9.23 7.47
C PHE A 80 -13.85 10.31 7.20
N GLU A 81 -12.96 10.52 8.17
CA GLU A 81 -11.83 11.46 8.05
C GLU A 81 -10.83 11.00 6.98
N ALA A 82 -10.59 9.69 6.86
CA ALA A 82 -9.75 9.15 5.79
C ALA A 82 -10.29 9.48 4.40
N TRP A 83 -11.61 9.44 4.23
CA TRP A 83 -12.28 9.77 2.97
C TRP A 83 -12.13 11.25 2.61
N THR A 84 -12.29 12.15 3.60
CA THR A 84 -12.14 13.60 3.39
C THR A 84 -10.70 14.00 3.11
N VAL A 85 -9.73 13.29 3.70
CA VAL A 85 -8.29 13.52 3.44
C VAL A 85 -7.90 13.01 2.05
N ASN A 86 -8.18 11.74 1.73
CA ASN A 86 -7.95 11.16 0.41
C ASN A 86 -8.69 9.82 0.25
N ALA A 87 -9.75 9.79 -0.56
CA ALA A 87 -10.51 8.55 -0.85
C ALA A 87 -9.65 7.44 -1.51
N GLY A 88 -8.56 7.81 -2.18
CA GLY A 88 -7.58 6.87 -2.73
C GLY A 88 -6.91 5.97 -1.68
N GLY A 89 -6.91 6.36 -0.40
CA GLY A 89 -6.41 5.51 0.69
C GLY A 89 -7.20 4.20 0.84
N PHE A 90 -8.51 4.21 0.62
CA PHE A 90 -9.33 2.99 0.63
C PHE A 90 -8.93 2.05 -0.50
N PHE A 91 -8.66 2.61 -1.68
CA PHE A 91 -8.19 1.84 -2.82
C PHE A 91 -6.82 1.21 -2.54
N LEU A 92 -5.90 1.98 -1.95
CA LEU A 92 -4.59 1.48 -1.53
C LEU A 92 -4.73 0.31 -0.56
N VAL A 93 -5.55 0.44 0.49
CA VAL A 93 -5.78 -0.63 1.47
C VAL A 93 -6.34 -1.89 0.79
N GLY A 94 -7.32 -1.75 -0.09
CA GLY A 94 -7.90 -2.86 -0.83
C GLY A 94 -6.88 -3.61 -1.69
N VAL A 95 -6.03 -2.88 -2.43
CA VAL A 95 -4.98 -3.51 -3.24
C VAL A 95 -3.92 -4.17 -2.36
N LEU A 96 -3.50 -3.53 -1.27
CA LEU A 96 -2.52 -4.11 -0.35
C LEU A 96 -3.04 -5.40 0.30
N ALA A 97 -4.32 -5.43 0.70
CA ALA A 97 -4.97 -6.63 1.23
C ALA A 97 -5.06 -7.75 0.17
N PHE A 98 -5.38 -7.41 -1.08
CA PHE A 98 -5.39 -8.38 -2.17
C PHE A 98 -3.98 -8.92 -2.48
N TRP A 99 -2.96 -8.05 -2.44
CA TRP A 99 -1.56 -8.44 -2.61
C TRP A 99 -1.08 -9.38 -1.52
N SER A 100 -1.35 -9.06 -0.26
CA SER A 100 -0.97 -9.90 0.87
C SER A 100 -1.66 -11.26 0.82
N TYR A 101 -2.92 -11.31 0.39
CA TYR A 101 -3.65 -12.55 0.14
C TYR A 101 -2.97 -13.41 -0.95
N LEU A 102 -2.67 -12.83 -2.12
CA LEU A 102 -2.02 -13.56 -3.22
C LEU A 102 -0.62 -14.07 -2.83
N HIS A 103 0.18 -13.25 -2.14
CA HIS A 103 1.50 -13.65 -1.67
C HIS A 103 1.44 -14.71 -0.58
N SER A 104 0.46 -14.65 0.33
CA SER A 104 0.23 -15.70 1.32
C SER A 104 -0.17 -17.02 0.64
N TRP A 105 -1.02 -16.95 -0.37
CA TRP A 105 -1.42 -18.12 -1.16
C TRP A 105 -0.24 -18.75 -1.90
N MET A 106 0.59 -17.95 -2.58
CA MET A 106 1.82 -18.42 -3.24
C MET A 106 2.85 -18.95 -2.25
N PHE A 107 2.94 -18.38 -1.04
CA PHE A 107 3.83 -18.87 0.01
C PHE A 107 3.44 -20.27 0.49
N VAL A 108 2.14 -20.50 0.72
CA VAL A 108 1.61 -21.82 1.15
C VAL A 108 1.73 -22.85 0.04
N ARG A 109 1.35 -22.51 -1.20
CA ARG A 109 1.36 -23.46 -2.32
C ARG A 109 2.76 -23.71 -2.90
N GLY A 110 3.68 -22.75 -2.79
CA GLY A 110 5.03 -22.87 -3.35
C GLY A 110 5.07 -22.88 -4.89
N GLU A 111 3.97 -22.53 -5.54
CA GLU A 111 3.81 -22.55 -6.99
C GLU A 111 3.52 -21.14 -7.52
N ARG A 112 4.13 -20.77 -8.65
CA ARG A 112 3.81 -19.52 -9.37
C ARG A 112 2.87 -19.84 -10.51
N THR A 113 1.59 -19.55 -10.33
CA THR A 113 0.67 -19.58 -11.46
C THR A 113 0.87 -18.33 -12.33
N LEU A 114 0.92 -18.49 -13.65
CA LEU A 114 0.99 -17.37 -14.60
C LEU A 114 -0.15 -16.36 -14.38
N SER A 115 -1.32 -16.83 -13.94
CA SER A 115 -2.44 -15.98 -13.54
C SER A 115 -2.09 -15.10 -12.35
N ALA A 116 -1.45 -15.63 -11.30
CA ALA A 116 -1.06 -14.84 -10.12
C ALA A 116 -0.06 -13.73 -10.47
N VAL A 117 0.90 -14.01 -11.37
CA VAL A 117 1.86 -12.99 -11.85
C VAL A 117 1.16 -11.92 -12.70
N ARG A 118 0.20 -12.31 -13.56
CA ARG A 118 -0.63 -11.35 -14.30
C ARG A 118 -1.46 -10.49 -13.36
N TRP A 119 -2.14 -11.09 -12.37
CA TRP A 119 -2.94 -10.39 -11.38
C TRP A 119 -2.11 -9.39 -10.58
N LEU A 120 -0.91 -9.76 -10.11
CA LEU A 120 0.03 -8.85 -9.43
C LEU A 120 0.45 -7.66 -10.31
N THR A 121 0.71 -7.91 -11.59
CA THR A 121 1.09 -6.86 -12.54
C THR A 121 -0.08 -5.92 -12.85
N HIS A 122 -1.28 -6.48 -12.99
CA HIS A 122 -2.49 -5.73 -13.29
C HIS A 122 -2.96 -4.90 -12.10
N SER A 123 -2.89 -5.44 -10.88
CA SER A 123 -3.20 -4.71 -9.65
C SER A 123 -2.26 -3.52 -9.43
N ARG A 124 -0.99 -3.59 -9.86
CA ARG A 124 -0.08 -2.43 -9.80
C ARG A 124 -0.56 -1.29 -10.70
N ARG A 125 -1.06 -1.61 -11.91
CA ARG A 125 -1.67 -0.63 -12.81
C ARG A 125 -2.93 -0.04 -12.19
N PHE A 126 -3.78 -0.89 -11.61
CA PHE A 126 -4.97 -0.44 -10.90
C PHE A 126 -4.65 0.47 -9.71
N LEU A 127 -3.62 0.18 -8.92
CA LEU A 127 -3.18 1.02 -7.79
C LEU A 127 -2.73 2.39 -8.28
N LEU A 128 -1.92 2.45 -9.34
CA LEU A 128 -1.53 3.72 -9.96
C LEU A 128 -2.75 4.48 -10.47
N LEU A 129 -3.68 3.81 -11.16
CA LEU A 129 -4.92 4.43 -11.64
C LEU A 129 -5.80 4.90 -10.49
N GLY A 130 -5.93 4.15 -9.39
CA GLY A 130 -6.72 4.52 -8.23
C GLY A 130 -6.13 5.69 -7.44
N VAL A 131 -4.80 5.76 -7.34
CA VAL A 131 -4.09 6.92 -6.77
C VAL A 131 -4.26 8.15 -7.65
N ILE A 132 -4.11 8.01 -8.97
CA ILE A 132 -4.31 9.10 -9.93
C ILE A 132 -5.77 9.56 -9.93
N LEU A 133 -6.73 8.63 -9.94
CA LEU A 133 -8.15 8.93 -9.95
C LEU A 133 -8.59 9.56 -8.63
N GLY A 134 -8.14 9.03 -7.48
CA GLY A 134 -8.39 9.64 -6.17
C GLY A 134 -7.77 11.04 -6.04
N TRP A 135 -6.65 11.28 -6.71
CA TRP A 135 -6.06 12.61 -6.82
C TRP A 135 -6.88 13.53 -7.73
N VAL A 136 -7.27 13.09 -8.93
CA VAL A 136 -8.09 13.86 -9.89
C VAL A 136 -9.48 14.19 -9.31
N LEU A 137 -10.14 13.23 -8.67
CA LEU A 137 -11.45 13.40 -8.04
C LEU A 137 -11.44 14.38 -6.86
N ARG A 138 -10.26 14.73 -6.33
CA ARG A 138 -10.12 15.75 -5.29
C ARG A 138 -9.98 17.18 -5.85
N TRP A 139 -9.68 17.31 -7.15
CA TRP A 139 -9.57 18.59 -7.85
C TRP A 139 -10.82 18.98 -8.64
N VAL A 140 -11.80 18.08 -8.76
CA VAL A 140 -13.15 18.33 -9.31
C VAL A 140 -14.09 18.65 -8.17
#